data_AF-A0A653CQ93-F1
#
_entry.id   AF-A0A653CQ93-F1
#
_cell.length_a   1.000
_cell.length_b   1.000
_cell.length_c   1.000
_cell.angle_alpha   90.00
_cell.angle_beta   90.00
_cell.angle_gamma   90.00
#
_symmetry.space_group_name_H-M   'P 1'
#
loop_
_entity.id
_entity.type
_entity.pdbx_description
1 polymer ?
#
loop_
_entity_poly.entity_id
_entity_poly.type
_entity_poly.pdbx_seq_one_letter_code
_entity_poly.pdbx_strand_id
1 'polypeptide(L)'
;MYHRDLHCFVMFLVEVSSTGIEVLTYLADRLGSDFRPYLQNVLPHTVDRLGDAKDSVREKAQLLLLKLVERGALQPQQLLDKLRPHFQHKNAKVREEVLRCLINTLNEYGTQSLSLSKFIPDIAGLLSDPTPAVRDTAFSTLVELYRHVGERLRIDLQRKQLVPASKWPALNARFDEAKLADDLLPTAVKNVADVVSLDDVDRVAMPKPAVPIKKPSVGSAVKQKLTSTPSSANPGKTH
;
A
#
# COMPACT_ATOMS: atom_id res chain seq x y z
N MET A 1 -18.41 12.60 44.51
CA MET A 1 -17.22 13.48 44.44
C MET A 1 -16.10 12.83 43.60
N TYR A 2 -15.68 11.60 43.88
CA TYR A 2 -14.67 10.84 43.10
C TYR A 2 -14.91 10.71 41.58
N HIS A 3 -16.16 10.65 41.11
CA HIS A 3 -16.46 10.45 39.69
C HIS A 3 -16.15 11.69 38.82
N ARG A 4 -16.17 12.90 39.40
CA ARG A 4 -15.79 14.13 38.69
C ARG A 4 -14.29 14.33 38.62
N ASP A 5 -13.56 13.95 39.68
CA ASP A 5 -12.09 14.06 39.71
C ASP A 5 -11.43 13.06 38.74
N LEU A 6 -11.99 11.85 38.62
CA LEU A 6 -11.50 10.88 37.64
C LEU A 6 -11.81 11.32 36.20
N HIS A 7 -12.97 11.94 35.96
CA HIS A 7 -13.30 12.49 34.65
C HIS A 7 -12.38 13.68 34.30
N CYS A 8 -12.13 14.61 35.23
CA CYS A 8 -11.18 15.70 35.03
C CYS A 8 -9.75 15.19 34.80
N PHE A 9 -9.31 14.16 35.53
CA PHE A 9 -7.99 13.54 35.34
C PHE A 9 -7.87 12.84 33.98
N VAL A 10 -8.91 12.09 33.56
CA VAL A 10 -8.95 11.47 32.23
C VAL A 10 -9.03 12.53 31.14
N MET A 11 -9.80 13.60 31.31
CA MET A 11 -9.84 14.71 30.36
C MET A 11 -8.48 15.43 30.26
N PHE A 12 -7.80 15.65 31.38
CA PHE A 12 -6.46 16.23 31.43
C PHE A 12 -5.43 15.34 30.74
N LEU A 13 -5.45 14.02 30.98
CA LEU A 13 -4.58 13.07 30.29
C LEU A 13 -4.86 13.00 28.79
N VAL A 14 -6.13 13.11 28.38
CA VAL A 14 -6.51 13.18 26.96
C VAL A 14 -6.04 14.48 26.31
N GLU A 15 -6.09 15.61 27.01
CA GLU A 15 -5.53 16.89 26.53
C GLU A 15 -4.01 16.81 26.41
N VAL A 16 -3.30 16.29 27.42
CA VAL A 16 -1.85 16.08 27.35
C VAL A 16 -1.48 15.13 26.20
N SER A 17 -2.27 14.08 25.96
CA SER A 17 -2.09 13.17 24.83
C SER A 17 -2.36 13.85 23.47
N SER A 18 -3.36 14.72 23.40
CA SER A 18 -3.70 15.49 22.19
C SER A 18 -2.63 16.53 21.85
N THR A 19 -2.07 17.21 22.84
CA THR A 19 -0.93 18.11 22.65
C THR A 19 0.33 17.31 22.28
N GLY A 20 0.51 16.12 22.86
CA GLY A 20 1.63 15.24 22.57
C GLY A 20 1.71 14.85 21.08
N ILE A 21 0.57 14.51 20.46
CA ILE A 21 0.55 14.14 19.04
C ILE A 21 0.87 15.35 18.14
N GLU A 22 0.40 16.55 18.49
CA GLU A 22 0.75 17.78 17.76
C GLU A 22 2.24 18.08 17.85
N VAL A 23 2.83 17.97 19.04
CA VAL A 23 4.28 18.17 19.22
C VAL A 23 5.06 17.16 18.39
N LEU A 24 4.65 15.90 18.35
CA LEU A 24 5.25 14.89 17.47
C LEU A 24 5.10 15.24 15.99
N THR A 25 3.97 15.79 15.57
CA THR A 25 3.76 16.30 14.20
C THR A 25 4.72 17.44 13.88
N TYR A 26 4.88 18.42 14.76
CA TYR A 26 5.85 19.50 14.58
C TYR A 26 7.29 18.98 14.54
N LEU A 27 7.65 18.01 15.37
CA LEU A 27 8.98 17.39 15.36
C LEU A 27 9.23 16.61 14.07
N ALA A 28 8.26 15.82 13.61
CA ALA A 28 8.33 15.12 12.32
C ALA A 28 8.50 16.11 11.16
N ASP A 29 7.77 17.24 11.22
CA ASP A 29 7.91 18.32 10.26
C ASP A 29 9.32 18.92 10.29
N ARG A 30 9.88 19.22 11.45
CA ARG A 30 11.22 19.83 11.53
C ARG A 30 12.37 18.89 11.23
N LEU A 31 12.31 17.64 11.67
CA LEU A 31 13.40 16.66 11.52
C LEU A 31 13.38 15.93 10.17
N GLY A 32 12.21 15.78 9.54
CA GLY A 32 12.06 15.06 8.28
C GLY A 32 12.65 13.64 8.34
N SER A 33 13.61 13.34 7.46
CA SER A 33 14.26 12.03 7.41
C SER A 33 14.97 11.65 8.72
N ASP A 34 15.42 12.62 9.51
CA ASP A 34 16.10 12.37 10.78
C ASP A 34 15.14 11.88 11.87
N PHE A 35 13.83 11.91 11.60
CA PHE A 35 12.82 11.32 12.48
C PHE A 35 12.79 9.79 12.42
N ARG A 36 13.40 9.17 11.39
CA ARG A 36 13.40 7.71 11.15
C ARG A 36 13.70 6.84 12.38
N PRO A 37 14.72 7.13 13.22
CA PRO A 37 15.05 6.30 14.37
C PRO A 37 13.93 6.21 15.41
N TYR A 38 13.04 7.21 15.46
CA TYR A 38 11.96 7.29 16.46
C TYR A 38 10.68 6.58 16.00
N LEU A 39 10.56 6.22 14.72
CA LEU A 39 9.34 5.63 14.14
C LEU A 39 8.88 4.35 14.85
N GLN A 40 9.81 3.50 15.27
CA GLN A 40 9.49 2.25 15.96
C GLN A 40 8.73 2.47 17.28
N ASN A 41 8.99 3.61 17.94
CA ASN A 41 8.34 3.98 19.20
C ASN A 41 7.08 4.81 18.94
N VAL A 42 7.13 5.74 17.99
CA VAL A 42 6.03 6.69 17.76
C VAL A 42 4.84 6.03 17.05
N LEU A 43 5.10 5.11 16.12
CA LEU A 43 4.06 4.58 15.26
C LEU A 43 3.00 3.75 16.00
N PRO A 44 3.34 2.80 16.91
CA PRO A 44 2.33 2.06 17.66
C PRO A 44 1.38 2.98 18.44
N HIS A 45 1.93 4.00 19.10
CA HIS A 45 1.12 4.98 19.84
C HIS A 45 0.25 5.83 18.92
N THR A 46 0.76 6.18 17.73
CA THR A 46 -0.03 6.91 16.73
C THR A 46 -1.20 6.07 16.24
N VAL A 47 -1.00 4.78 16.00
CA VAL A 47 -2.07 3.86 15.60
C VAL A 47 -3.11 3.69 16.72
N ASP A 48 -2.69 3.62 17.98
CA ASP A 48 -3.63 3.59 19.11
C ASP A 48 -4.53 4.84 19.13
N ARG A 49 -4.00 6.01 18.74
CA ARG A 49 -4.77 7.27 18.65
C ARG A 49 -5.76 7.29 17.49
N LEU A 50 -5.60 6.47 16.45
CA LEU A 50 -6.65 6.27 15.43
C LEU A 50 -7.92 5.62 16.00
N GLY A 51 -7.83 5.01 17.18
CA GLY A 51 -8.97 4.40 17.86
C GLY A 51 -9.68 5.32 18.85
N ASP A 52 -9.29 6.60 18.94
CA ASP A 52 -9.76 7.51 19.99
C ASP A 52 -11.23 7.91 19.80
N ALA A 53 -11.93 8.13 20.91
CA ALA A 53 -13.33 8.53 20.93
C ALA A 53 -13.55 9.93 20.36
N LYS A 54 -12.56 10.81 20.45
CA LYS A 54 -12.64 12.18 19.92
C LYS A 54 -12.13 12.24 18.48
N ASP A 55 -12.98 12.73 17.58
CA ASP A 55 -12.66 12.88 16.16
C ASP A 55 -11.40 13.74 15.93
N SER A 56 -11.27 14.84 16.68
CA SER A 56 -10.09 15.73 16.59
C SER A 56 -8.77 15.04 16.95
N VAL A 57 -8.78 14.02 17.83
CA VAL A 57 -7.57 13.25 18.15
C VAL A 57 -7.21 12.31 17.00
N ARG A 58 -8.22 11.68 16.38
CA ARG A 58 -8.02 10.81 15.22
C ARG A 58 -7.50 11.59 14.02
N GLU A 59 -8.04 12.77 13.76
CA GLU A 59 -7.59 13.67 12.69
C GLU A 59 -6.11 14.08 12.88
N LYS A 60 -5.69 14.41 14.10
CA LYS A 60 -4.28 14.70 14.41
C LYS A 60 -3.38 13.48 14.19
N ALA A 61 -3.87 12.28 14.51
CA ALA A 61 -3.13 11.04 14.25
C ALA A 61 -2.97 10.76 12.76
N GLN A 62 -4.02 10.93 11.97
CA GLN A 62 -3.96 10.87 10.51
C GLN A 62 -2.93 11.87 9.95
N LEU A 63 -2.99 13.11 10.43
CA LEU A 63 -2.06 14.17 10.00
C LEU A 63 -0.61 13.80 10.31
N LEU A 64 -0.31 13.27 11.50
CA LEU A 64 1.03 12.80 11.84
C LEU A 64 1.51 11.72 10.87
N LEU A 65 0.67 10.70 10.59
CA LEU A 65 1.04 9.63 9.65
C LEU A 65 1.36 10.17 8.26
N LEU A 66 0.55 11.08 7.74
CA LEU A 66 0.80 11.73 6.44
C LEU A 66 2.08 12.57 6.46
N LYS A 67 2.30 13.35 7.52
CA LYS A 67 3.51 14.18 7.68
C LYS A 67 4.80 13.37 7.74
N LEU A 68 4.77 12.20 8.37
CA LEU A 68 5.92 11.28 8.37
C LEU A 68 6.28 10.84 6.95
N VAL A 69 5.30 10.67 6.07
CA VAL A 69 5.56 10.32 4.68
C VAL A 69 6.01 11.54 3.88
N GLU A 70 5.30 12.66 4.00
CA GLU A 70 5.56 13.92 3.28
C GLU A 70 7.00 14.41 3.52
N ARG A 71 7.48 14.28 4.76
CA ARG A 71 8.80 14.76 5.17
C ARG A 71 9.90 13.72 5.01
N GLY A 72 9.61 12.60 4.35
CA GLY A 72 10.57 11.55 4.02
C GLY A 72 11.04 10.72 5.20
N ALA A 73 10.39 10.82 6.37
CA ALA A 73 10.65 9.93 7.49
C ALA A 73 10.22 8.49 7.15
N LEU A 74 9.11 8.32 6.44
CA LEU A 74 8.55 7.02 6.07
C LEU A 74 8.23 6.99 4.57
N GLN A 75 8.43 5.86 3.90
CA GLN A 75 7.98 5.74 2.50
C GLN A 75 6.47 5.42 2.45
N PRO A 76 5.71 5.88 1.43
CA PRO A 76 4.27 5.64 1.33
C PRO A 76 3.91 4.14 1.45
N GLN A 77 4.63 3.28 0.71
CA GLN A 77 4.45 1.84 0.78
C GLN A 77 4.72 1.26 2.18
N GLN A 78 5.74 1.77 2.87
CA GLN A 78 6.09 1.31 4.22
C GLN A 78 5.02 1.70 5.25
N LEU A 79 4.38 2.86 5.09
CA LEU A 79 3.25 3.25 5.91
C LEU A 79 2.11 2.23 5.76
N LEU A 80 1.67 1.98 4.53
CA LEU A 80 0.56 1.05 4.28
C LEU A 80 0.89 -0.37 4.77
N ASP A 81 2.13 -0.83 4.61
CA ASP A 81 2.56 -2.14 5.09
C ASP A 81 2.49 -2.26 6.61
N LYS A 82 2.85 -1.20 7.32
CA LYS A 82 2.74 -1.13 8.79
C LYS A 82 1.29 -1.00 9.26
N LEU A 83 0.42 -0.39 8.45
CA LEU A 83 -1.01 -0.27 8.76
C LEU A 83 -1.81 -1.53 8.41
N ARG A 84 -1.35 -2.36 7.47
CA ARG A 84 -2.03 -3.58 7.03
C ARG A 84 -2.60 -4.48 8.15
N PRO A 85 -1.86 -4.84 9.21
CA PRO A 85 -2.42 -5.70 10.26
C PRO A 85 -3.64 -5.07 10.98
N HIS A 86 -3.81 -3.76 10.88
CA HIS A 86 -4.86 -3.01 11.56
C HIS A 86 -6.20 -3.00 10.80
N PHE A 87 -6.27 -3.53 9.57
CA PHE A 87 -7.55 -3.82 8.92
C PHE A 87 -8.39 -4.82 9.72
N GLN A 88 -7.76 -5.68 10.53
CA GLN A 88 -8.44 -6.67 11.38
C GLN A 88 -8.40 -6.28 12.87
N HIS A 89 -8.16 -5.01 13.18
CA HIS A 89 -8.03 -4.55 14.56
C HIS A 89 -9.37 -4.68 15.33
N LYS A 90 -9.32 -4.99 16.63
CA LYS A 90 -10.53 -5.16 17.46
C LYS A 90 -11.40 -3.90 17.54
N ASN A 91 -10.78 -2.72 17.56
CA ASN A 91 -11.48 -1.44 17.59
C ASN A 91 -11.92 -1.04 16.17
N ALA A 92 -13.22 -0.87 15.97
CA ALA A 92 -13.81 -0.48 14.69
C ALA A 92 -13.30 0.87 14.17
N LYS A 93 -13.03 1.83 15.08
CA LYS A 93 -12.52 3.15 14.69
C LYS A 93 -11.14 3.06 14.06
N VAL A 94 -10.26 2.21 14.59
CA VAL A 94 -8.96 1.94 13.97
C VAL A 94 -9.14 1.36 12.55
N ARG A 95 -10.08 0.42 12.36
CA ARG A 95 -10.35 -0.16 11.03
C ARG A 95 -10.84 0.90 10.03
N GLU A 96 -11.76 1.78 10.45
CA GLU A 96 -12.23 2.92 9.64
C GLU A 96 -11.09 3.88 9.28
N GLU A 97 -10.29 4.28 10.27
CA GLU A 97 -9.20 5.24 10.06
C GLU A 97 -8.07 4.65 9.20
N VAL A 98 -7.78 3.36 9.28
CA VAL A 98 -6.79 2.71 8.41
C VAL A 98 -7.23 2.74 6.94
N LEU A 99 -8.52 2.53 6.66
CA LEU A 99 -9.09 2.69 5.32
C LEU A 99 -8.94 4.14 4.82
N ARG A 100 -9.27 5.13 5.68
CA ARG A 100 -9.09 6.56 5.35
C ARG A 100 -7.63 6.91 5.08
N CYS A 101 -6.71 6.40 5.90
CA CYS A 101 -5.28 6.62 5.74
C CYS A 101 -4.77 6.07 4.39
N LEU A 102 -5.27 4.88 4.00
CA LEU A 102 -4.95 4.28 2.70
C LEU A 102 -5.42 5.17 1.56
N ILE A 103 -6.65 5.68 1.60
CA ILE A 103 -7.17 6.60 0.58
C ILE A 103 -6.39 7.92 0.54
N ASN A 104 -6.10 8.52 1.68
CA ASN A 104 -5.33 9.77 1.73
C ASN A 104 -3.92 9.57 1.14
N THR A 105 -3.27 8.46 1.48
CA THR A 105 -1.96 8.10 0.91
C THR A 105 -2.05 7.86 -0.59
N LEU A 106 -3.11 7.19 -1.05
CA LEU A 106 -3.32 6.94 -2.47
C LEU A 106 -3.59 8.24 -3.26
N ASN A 107 -4.38 9.15 -2.71
CA ASN A 107 -4.70 10.43 -3.33
C ASN A 107 -3.48 11.36 -3.42
N GLU A 108 -2.59 11.31 -2.42
CA GLU A 108 -1.38 12.12 -2.39
C GLU A 108 -0.26 11.58 -3.29
N TYR A 109 -0.01 10.26 -3.26
CA TYR A 109 1.18 9.65 -3.91
C TYR A 109 0.86 8.84 -5.19
N GLY A 110 -0.42 8.64 -5.49
CA GLY A 110 -0.90 7.88 -6.66
C GLY A 110 -0.61 6.38 -6.61
N THR A 111 -1.09 5.65 -7.63
CA THR A 111 -0.94 4.19 -7.72
C THR A 111 0.46 3.72 -8.08
N GLN A 112 1.27 4.55 -8.75
CA GLN A 112 2.56 4.12 -9.31
C GLN A 112 3.61 3.83 -8.23
N SER A 113 3.46 4.44 -7.06
CA SER A 113 4.34 4.26 -5.91
C SER A 113 3.84 3.17 -4.93
N LEU A 114 2.65 2.60 -5.18
CA LEU A 114 1.92 1.74 -4.25
C LEU A 114 1.52 0.40 -4.86
N SER A 115 1.92 -0.70 -4.21
CA SER A 115 1.47 -2.05 -4.51
C SER A 115 0.13 -2.33 -3.81
N LEU A 116 -0.97 -2.01 -4.49
CA LEU A 116 -2.32 -2.10 -3.93
C LEU A 116 -2.90 -3.52 -3.87
N SER A 117 -2.43 -4.43 -4.74
CA SER A 117 -3.02 -5.77 -4.93
C SER A 117 -3.10 -6.61 -3.66
N LYS A 118 -2.17 -6.41 -2.71
CA LYS A 118 -2.12 -7.14 -1.44
C LYS A 118 -3.14 -6.64 -0.41
N PHE A 119 -3.65 -5.41 -0.55
CA PHE A 119 -4.63 -4.81 0.36
C PHE A 119 -6.07 -5.05 -0.10
N ILE A 120 -6.29 -5.28 -1.40
CA ILE A 120 -7.63 -5.50 -1.96
C ILE A 120 -8.41 -6.60 -1.22
N PRO A 121 -7.83 -7.78 -0.91
CA PRO A 121 -8.55 -8.81 -0.15
C PRO A 121 -8.92 -8.36 1.27
N ASP A 122 -8.03 -7.62 1.94
CA ASP A 122 -8.26 -7.11 3.30
C ASP A 122 -9.42 -6.09 3.30
N ILE A 123 -9.45 -5.19 2.32
CA ILE A 123 -10.52 -4.17 2.16
C ILE A 123 -11.85 -4.82 1.77
N ALA A 124 -11.84 -5.76 0.82
CA ALA A 124 -13.05 -6.47 0.40
C ALA A 124 -13.67 -7.29 1.55
N GLY A 125 -12.84 -7.89 2.41
CA GLY A 125 -13.29 -8.56 3.64
C GLY A 125 -14.07 -7.63 4.57
N LEU A 126 -13.68 -6.36 4.67
CA LEU A 126 -14.34 -5.36 5.51
C LEU A 126 -15.74 -4.95 5.03
N LEU A 127 -16.12 -5.31 3.80
CA LEU A 127 -17.52 -5.17 3.38
C LEU A 127 -18.47 -5.98 4.26
N SER A 128 -17.99 -7.04 4.92
CA SER A 128 -18.77 -7.89 5.83
C SER A 128 -18.46 -7.65 7.31
N ASP A 129 -17.84 -6.51 7.64
CA ASP A 129 -17.53 -6.14 9.02
C ASP A 129 -18.81 -6.05 9.89
N PRO A 130 -18.78 -6.46 11.17
CA PRO A 130 -19.94 -6.32 12.07
C PRO A 130 -20.41 -4.87 12.23
N THR A 131 -19.51 -3.89 12.13
CA THR A 131 -19.80 -2.47 12.33
C THR A 131 -20.25 -1.82 11.01
N PRO A 132 -21.46 -1.22 10.94
CA PRO A 132 -21.96 -0.57 9.72
C PRO A 132 -21.02 0.50 9.15
N ALA A 133 -20.51 1.39 10.00
CA ALA A 133 -19.61 2.47 9.58
C ALA A 133 -18.32 1.96 8.89
N VAL A 134 -17.78 0.82 9.35
CA VAL A 134 -16.61 0.18 8.71
C VAL A 134 -16.99 -0.34 7.33
N ARG A 135 -18.16 -0.96 7.17
CA ARG A 135 -18.64 -1.46 5.87
C ARG A 135 -18.83 -0.31 4.87
N ASP A 136 -19.42 0.80 5.32
CA ASP A 136 -19.65 1.97 4.47
C ASP A 136 -18.33 2.63 4.05
N THR A 137 -17.37 2.71 4.98
CA THR A 137 -16.02 3.20 4.71
C THR A 137 -15.28 2.27 3.73
N ALA A 138 -15.39 0.95 3.90
CA ALA A 138 -14.77 -0.03 3.01
C ALA A 138 -15.37 0.03 1.60
N PHE A 139 -16.70 0.19 1.50
CA PHE A 139 -17.38 0.38 0.23
C PHE A 139 -16.88 1.64 -0.49
N SER A 140 -16.83 2.77 0.22
CA SER A 140 -16.32 4.03 -0.32
C SER A 140 -14.84 3.92 -0.73
N THR A 141 -14.04 3.18 0.04
CA THR A 141 -12.62 2.91 -0.26
C THR A 141 -12.46 2.14 -1.58
N LEU A 142 -13.32 1.15 -1.85
CA LEU A 142 -13.27 0.40 -3.12
C LEU A 142 -13.66 1.25 -4.32
N VAL A 143 -14.63 2.16 -4.16
CA VAL A 143 -15.00 3.14 -5.20
C VAL A 143 -13.83 4.07 -5.50
N GLU A 144 -13.16 4.58 -4.47
CA GLU A 144 -11.99 5.43 -4.67
C GLU A 144 -10.83 4.67 -5.33
N LEU A 145 -10.57 3.43 -4.91
CA LEU A 145 -9.60 2.57 -5.58
C LEU A 145 -9.94 2.35 -7.06
N TYR A 146 -11.23 2.26 -7.41
CA TYR A 146 -11.65 2.16 -8.80
C TYR A 146 -11.34 3.42 -9.61
N ARG A 147 -11.48 4.62 -9.03
CA ARG A 147 -11.07 5.87 -9.69
C ARG A 147 -9.59 5.89 -10.04
N HIS A 148 -8.76 5.28 -9.20
CA HIS A 148 -7.31 5.21 -9.37
C HIS A 148 -6.84 4.10 -10.32
N VAL A 149 -7.45 2.91 -10.24
CA VAL A 149 -7.00 1.67 -10.92
C VAL A 149 -7.84 1.34 -12.15
N GLY A 150 -9.13 1.70 -12.15
CA GLY A 150 -10.08 1.44 -13.23
C GLY A 150 -10.53 -0.01 -13.33
N GLU A 151 -10.85 -0.44 -14.56
CA GLU A 151 -11.49 -1.72 -14.86
C GLU A 151 -10.68 -2.94 -14.39
N ARG A 152 -9.35 -2.80 -14.30
CA ARG A 152 -8.48 -3.85 -13.75
C ARG A 152 -8.88 -4.24 -12.33
N LEU A 153 -9.32 -3.30 -11.50
CA LEU A 153 -9.83 -3.59 -10.15
C LEU A 153 -11.12 -4.41 -10.20
N ARG A 154 -12.06 -4.01 -11.06
CA ARG A 154 -13.35 -4.70 -11.24
C ARG A 154 -13.14 -6.16 -11.67
N ILE A 155 -12.29 -6.39 -12.68
CA ILE A 155 -11.92 -7.73 -13.15
C ILE A 155 -11.27 -8.55 -12.02
N ASP A 156 -10.33 -7.98 -11.27
CA ASP A 156 -9.65 -8.70 -10.20
C ASP A 156 -10.60 -9.09 -9.06
N LEU A 157 -11.51 -8.20 -8.66
CA LEU A 157 -12.54 -8.46 -7.65
C LEU A 157 -13.50 -9.57 -8.08
N GLN A 158 -13.94 -9.54 -9.35
CA GLN A 158 -14.87 -10.53 -9.89
C GLN A 158 -14.21 -11.91 -10.03
N ARG A 159 -13.02 -11.96 -10.64
CA ARG A 159 -12.28 -13.20 -10.87
C ARG A 159 -11.92 -13.92 -9.57
N LYS A 160 -11.53 -13.17 -8.54
CA LYS A 160 -11.19 -13.73 -7.22
C LYS A 160 -12.40 -13.91 -6.31
N GLN A 161 -13.60 -13.51 -6.74
CA GLN A 161 -14.84 -13.56 -5.94
C GLN A 161 -14.67 -12.95 -4.53
N LEU A 162 -13.95 -11.83 -4.43
CA LEU A 162 -13.62 -11.22 -3.12
C LEU A 162 -14.81 -10.51 -2.48
N VAL A 163 -15.79 -10.09 -3.29
CA VAL A 163 -16.97 -9.35 -2.82
C VAL A 163 -18.16 -10.30 -2.74
N PRO A 164 -18.92 -10.30 -1.62
CA PRO A 164 -20.14 -11.11 -1.52
C PRO A 164 -21.13 -10.79 -2.64
N ALA A 165 -21.75 -11.83 -3.22
CA ALA A 165 -22.66 -11.69 -4.36
C ALA A 165 -23.83 -10.71 -4.11
N SER A 166 -24.28 -10.57 -2.86
CA SER A 166 -25.33 -9.61 -2.48
C SER A 166 -24.89 -8.14 -2.54
N LYS A 167 -23.59 -7.85 -2.42
CA LYS A 167 -23.02 -6.49 -2.40
C LYS A 167 -22.44 -6.09 -3.75
N TRP A 168 -22.09 -7.08 -4.59
CA TRP A 168 -21.50 -6.84 -5.90
C TRP A 168 -22.34 -5.94 -6.82
N PRO A 169 -23.67 -6.12 -6.97
CA PRO A 169 -24.47 -5.27 -7.87
C PRO A 169 -24.40 -3.79 -7.50
N ALA A 170 -24.47 -3.48 -6.20
CA ALA A 170 -24.39 -2.11 -5.70
C ALA A 170 -23.01 -1.50 -5.93
N LEU A 171 -21.94 -2.26 -5.66
CA LEU A 171 -20.57 -1.80 -5.90
C LEU A 171 -20.30 -1.59 -7.39
N ASN A 172 -20.77 -2.51 -8.22
CA ASN A 172 -20.62 -2.45 -9.67
C ASN A 172 -21.35 -1.23 -10.26
N ALA A 173 -22.57 -0.94 -9.81
CA ALA A 173 -23.30 0.26 -10.22
C ALA A 173 -22.53 1.54 -9.90
N ARG A 174 -21.86 1.61 -8.73
CA ARG A 174 -21.01 2.76 -8.37
C ARG A 174 -19.76 2.88 -9.23
N PHE A 175 -19.18 1.77 -9.67
CA PHE A 175 -18.09 1.80 -10.64
C PHE A 175 -18.57 2.32 -12.00
N ASP A 176 -19.75 1.89 -12.46
CA ASP A 176 -20.34 2.38 -13.71
C ASP A 176 -20.67 3.89 -13.61
N GLU A 177 -21.22 4.36 -12.49
CA GLU A 177 -21.43 5.79 -12.19
C GLU A 177 -20.11 6.59 -12.26
N ALA A 178 -19.05 6.11 -11.59
CA ALA A 178 -17.76 6.79 -11.59
C ALA A 178 -17.13 6.86 -13.00
N LYS A 179 -17.32 5.81 -13.80
CA LYS A 179 -16.86 5.77 -15.20
C LYS A 179 -17.66 6.73 -16.09
N LEU A 180 -18.98 6.81 -15.92
CA LEU A 180 -19.85 7.70 -16.68
C LEU A 180 -19.62 9.17 -16.33
N ALA A 181 -19.28 9.47 -15.07
CA ALA A 181 -18.96 10.81 -14.62
C ALA A 181 -17.59 11.32 -15.10
N ASP A 182 -16.83 10.51 -15.85
CA ASP A 182 -15.43 10.75 -16.22
C ASP A 182 -14.53 11.08 -15.00
N ASP A 183 -14.88 10.50 -13.85
CA ASP A 183 -14.24 10.72 -12.55
C ASP A 183 -13.07 9.74 -12.33
N LEU A 184 -12.56 9.16 -13.42
CA LEU A 184 -11.41 8.26 -13.42
C LEU A 184 -10.13 9.07 -13.56
N LEU A 185 -9.13 8.75 -12.73
CA LEU A 185 -7.84 9.42 -12.80
C LEU A 185 -7.04 8.93 -14.01
N PRO A 186 -6.10 9.73 -14.54
CA PRO A 186 -5.27 9.34 -15.69
C PRO A 186 -4.50 8.02 -15.50
N THR A 187 -4.22 7.65 -14.25
CA THR A 187 -3.61 6.36 -13.88
C THR A 187 -4.52 5.18 -14.22
N ALA A 188 -5.84 5.32 -14.08
CA ALA A 188 -6.80 4.27 -14.42
C ALA A 188 -6.84 4.04 -15.94
N VAL A 189 -6.81 5.11 -16.75
CA VAL A 189 -6.91 5.03 -18.22
C VAL A 189 -5.69 4.37 -18.85
N LYS A 190 -4.47 4.66 -18.35
CA LYS A 190 -3.23 4.01 -18.84
C LYS A 190 -3.22 2.50 -18.58
N ASN A 191 -3.77 2.06 -17.45
CA ASN A 191 -3.89 0.64 -17.13
C ASN A 191 -4.87 -0.08 -18.06
N VAL A 192 -5.88 0.60 -18.62
CA VAL A 192 -6.81 -0.01 -19.59
C VAL A 192 -6.08 -0.37 -20.88
N ALA A 193 -5.16 0.47 -21.38
CA ALA A 193 -4.36 0.17 -22.58
C ALA A 193 -3.57 -1.15 -22.47
N ASP A 194 -3.09 -1.47 -21.26
CA ASP A 194 -2.42 -2.75 -20.99
C ASP A 194 -3.39 -3.94 -20.90
N VAL A 195 -4.66 -3.71 -20.53
CA VAL A 195 -5.70 -4.74 -20.44
C VAL A 195 -6.30 -5.06 -21.82
N VAL A 196 -6.49 -4.07 -22.70
CA VAL A 196 -6.95 -4.31 -24.09
C VAL A 196 -5.88 -5.01 -24.94
N SER A 197 -4.61 -5.01 -24.54
CA SER A 197 -3.55 -5.75 -25.24
C SER A 197 -3.63 -7.29 -25.06
N LEU A 198 -4.57 -7.81 -24.26
CA LEU A 198 -4.74 -9.26 -24.04
C LEU A 198 -5.77 -9.91 -24.97
N ASP A 199 -6.50 -9.14 -25.79
CA ASP A 199 -7.55 -9.67 -26.69
C ASP A 199 -7.18 -9.66 -28.19
N ASP A 200 -5.96 -9.28 -28.59
CA ASP A 200 -5.50 -9.39 -29.98
C ASP A 200 -4.91 -10.78 -30.31
N VAL A 201 -5.70 -11.83 -30.06
CA VAL A 201 -5.43 -13.19 -30.53
C VAL A 201 -6.48 -13.60 -31.56
N ASP A 202 -6.48 -12.94 -32.72
CA ASP A 202 -6.63 -13.63 -34.01
C ASP A 202 -6.54 -12.70 -35.24
N ARG A 203 -5.70 -13.11 -36.21
CA ARG A 203 -5.49 -12.57 -37.58
C ARG A 203 -4.54 -11.36 -37.63
N VAL A 204 -3.35 -11.44 -38.25
CA VAL A 204 -3.11 -11.81 -39.66
C VAL A 204 -1.78 -12.55 -39.85
N ALA A 205 -1.82 -13.46 -40.82
CA ALA A 205 -0.79 -14.38 -41.29
C ALA A 205 0.62 -13.82 -41.56
N MET A 206 1.60 -14.72 -41.47
CA MET A 206 3.00 -14.56 -41.90
C MET A 206 3.13 -14.02 -43.34
N PRO A 207 4.28 -13.39 -43.62
CA PRO A 207 5.11 -13.90 -44.71
C PRO A 207 6.56 -14.17 -44.27
N LYS A 208 7.08 -15.36 -44.61
CA LYS A 208 8.52 -15.61 -44.87
C LYS A 208 8.76 -15.41 -46.38
N PRO A 209 9.99 -15.29 -46.95
CA PRO A 209 11.36 -15.53 -46.40
C PRO A 209 12.35 -14.36 -46.73
N ALA A 210 13.63 -14.31 -46.34
CA ALA A 210 14.76 -15.10 -46.87
C ALA A 210 16.07 -14.86 -46.09
N VAL A 211 16.82 -15.94 -45.92
CA VAL A 211 18.19 -16.01 -45.37
C VAL A 211 19.20 -15.74 -46.49
N PRO A 212 20.38 -15.14 -46.21
CA PRO A 212 21.58 -15.53 -46.93
C PRO A 212 22.62 -16.19 -46.02
N ILE A 213 22.88 -17.47 -46.29
CA ILE A 213 23.99 -18.27 -45.78
C ILE A 213 25.26 -17.89 -46.55
N LYS A 214 26.36 -17.58 -45.86
CA LYS A 214 27.73 -17.88 -46.33
C LYS A 214 28.60 -18.37 -45.17
N LYS A 215 29.00 -19.65 -45.23
CA LYS A 215 30.26 -20.20 -44.70
C LYS A 215 31.00 -20.82 -45.91
N PRO A 216 32.35 -20.90 -45.94
CA PRO A 216 33.05 -22.05 -45.32
C PRO A 216 34.42 -21.72 -44.68
N SER A 217 34.74 -22.31 -43.51
CA SER A 217 35.87 -23.23 -43.18
C SER A 217 37.28 -22.58 -43.16
N VAL A 218 38.22 -22.87 -42.24
CA VAL A 218 38.91 -24.15 -41.95
C VAL A 218 39.68 -24.09 -40.60
N GLY A 219 39.66 -25.19 -39.84
CA GLY A 219 40.74 -25.74 -39.00
C GLY A 219 41.07 -25.04 -37.66
N SER A 220 41.46 -25.68 -36.56
CA SER A 220 41.67 -27.09 -36.23
C SER A 220 41.70 -27.23 -34.70
N ALA A 221 41.49 -28.46 -34.24
CA ALA A 221 41.48 -28.94 -32.86
C ALA A 221 42.72 -28.57 -32.02
N VAL A 222 42.61 -28.63 -30.68
CA VAL A 222 43.24 -29.68 -29.84
C VAL A 222 42.77 -29.57 -28.37
N LYS A 223 42.79 -30.74 -27.74
CA LYS A 223 42.18 -31.23 -26.50
C LYS A 223 43.16 -31.12 -25.30
N GLN A 224 42.63 -31.38 -24.10
CA GLN A 224 43.30 -31.95 -22.89
C GLN A 224 44.14 -31.00 -22.01
N LYS A 225 44.26 -31.16 -20.67
CA LYS A 225 43.67 -32.02 -19.62
C LYS A 225 44.17 -31.48 -18.25
N LEU A 226 43.44 -31.88 -17.20
CA LEU A 226 43.60 -31.61 -15.76
C LEU A 226 44.97 -31.91 -15.08
N THR A 227 45.06 -31.39 -13.83
CA THR A 227 45.86 -31.77 -12.63
C THR A 227 47.28 -31.18 -12.56
N SER A 228 47.85 -30.71 -11.43
CA SER A 228 47.67 -31.00 -9.99
C SER A 228 48.37 -29.92 -9.10
N THR A 229 47.85 -29.69 -7.88
CA THR A 229 48.55 -29.17 -6.65
C THR A 229 49.64 -30.17 -6.17
N PRO A 230 50.52 -29.94 -5.14
CA PRO A 230 50.38 -29.03 -3.96
C PRO A 230 51.67 -28.40 -3.34
N SER A 231 51.47 -27.71 -2.20
CA SER A 231 52.40 -27.49 -1.06
C SER A 231 53.53 -26.45 -1.21
N SER A 232 53.98 -25.69 -0.20
CA SER A 232 53.60 -25.46 1.21
C SER A 232 54.45 -24.28 1.75
N ALA A 233 54.19 -23.88 2.99
CA ALA A 233 55.10 -23.25 3.97
C ALA A 233 55.08 -21.71 4.18
N ASN A 234 54.27 -21.33 5.17
CA ASN A 234 54.57 -20.33 6.23
C ASN A 234 55.75 -20.89 7.12
N PRO A 235 56.36 -20.21 8.13
CA PRO A 235 55.78 -19.18 9.05
C PRO A 235 56.70 -18.12 9.72
N GLY A 236 56.03 -17.14 10.39
CA GLY A 236 56.45 -16.48 11.64
C GLY A 236 57.33 -15.22 11.52
N LYS A 237 57.39 -14.27 12.47
CA LYS A 237 56.74 -13.97 13.75
C LYS A 237 57.26 -12.57 14.18
N THR A 238 56.53 -11.89 15.09
CA THR A 238 56.98 -10.87 16.08
C THR A 238 57.58 -9.53 15.59
N HIS A 239 56.90 -8.41 15.87
CA HIS A 239 57.09 -7.62 17.09
C HIS A 239 55.89 -6.69 17.34
#